data_AF-A0A1E4K4K8-F1
#
_entry.id   AF-A0A1E4K4K8-F1
#
_cell.length_a   1.000
_cell.length_b   1.000
_cell.length_c   1.000
_cell.angle_alpha   90.00
_cell.angle_beta   90.00
_cell.angle_gamma   90.00
#
_symmetry.space_group_name_H-M   'P 1'
#
loop_
_entity.id
_entity.type
_entity.pdbx_description
1 polymer ?
#
loop_
_entity_poly.entity_id
_entity_poly.type
_entity_poly.pdbx_seq_one_letter_code
_entity_poly.pdbx_strand_id
1 'polypeptide(L)'
;MRASRFGIDEIAAILREVGPGTTVATVCRRHRISTATFYLWRSKYAGLPLPDMARLYALETENDRLKRMYADLALELAAMKEAQPRRDGESVADSAANGP
;
A
#
# COMPACT_ATOMS: atom_id res chain seq x y z
N MET A 1 4.23 -3.70 9.33
CA MET A 1 5.13 -2.79 10.08
C MET A 1 4.30 -1.60 10.52
N ARG A 2 4.38 -1.17 11.78
CA ARG A 2 3.74 0.09 12.18
C ARG A 2 4.32 1.21 11.30
N ALA A 3 3.49 2.19 10.91
CA ALA A 3 3.97 3.35 10.16
C ALA A 3 5.19 3.96 10.88
N SER A 4 6.27 4.17 10.12
CA SER A 4 7.46 4.82 10.65
C SER A 4 7.10 6.24 11.08
N ARG A 5 7.65 6.69 12.21
CA ARG A 5 7.59 8.10 12.62
C ARG A 5 8.48 9.01 11.75
N PHE A 6 9.39 8.39 10.99
CA PHE A 6 10.28 9.05 10.04
C PHE A 6 9.69 8.97 8.64
N GLY A 7 9.69 10.10 7.93
CA GLY A 7 9.37 10.16 6.50
C GLY A 7 10.46 9.48 5.65
N ILE A 8 10.16 9.16 4.39
CA ILE A 8 11.13 8.49 3.50
C ILE A 8 12.37 9.37 3.26
N ASP A 9 12.20 10.68 3.09
CA ASP A 9 13.31 11.62 2.92
C ASP A 9 14.23 11.64 4.16
N GLU A 10 13.64 11.57 5.34
CA GLU A 10 14.35 11.53 6.62
C GLU A 10 15.10 10.19 6.78
N ILE A 11 14.45 9.07 6.47
CA ILE A 11 15.09 7.75 6.43
C ILE A 11 16.27 7.75 5.44
N ALA A 12 16.10 8.33 4.26
CA ALA A 12 17.15 8.42 3.25
C ALA A 12 18.32 9.33 3.66
N ALA A 13 18.04 10.41 4.39
CA ALA A 13 19.09 11.24 5.00
C ALA A 13 19.87 10.46 6.07
N ILE A 14 19.16 9.78 6.98
CA ILE A 14 19.75 8.96 8.06
C ILE A 14 20.64 7.85 7.48
N LEU A 15 20.19 7.16 6.43
CA LEU A 15 20.97 6.09 5.80
C LEU A 15 22.28 6.61 5.17
N ARG A 16 22.30 7.84 4.64
CA ARG A 16 23.48 8.47 4.03
C ARG A 16 24.49 9.02 5.04
N GLU A 17 24.10 9.23 6.30
CA GLU A 17 25.04 9.66 7.35
C GLU A 17 26.12 8.60 7.64
N VAL A 18 25.86 7.34 7.31
CA VAL A 18 26.88 6.28 7.44
C VAL A 18 27.86 6.36 6.27
N GLY A 19 29.05 6.88 6.57
CA GLY A 19 30.16 7.03 5.64
C GLY A 19 31.51 6.90 6.35
N PRO A 20 32.62 7.34 5.72
CA PRO A 20 33.94 7.30 6.33
C PRO A 20 33.94 8.01 7.69
N GLY A 21 34.33 7.31 8.75
CA GLY A 21 34.39 7.85 10.12
C GLY A 21 33.07 7.87 10.90
N THR A 22 31.93 7.53 10.30
CA THR A 22 30.63 7.48 11.00
C THR A 22 30.10 6.04 11.02
N THR A 23 29.97 5.48 12.23
CA THR A 23 29.45 4.11 12.39
C THR A 23 27.92 4.09 12.47
N VAL A 24 27.32 2.97 12.06
CA VAL A 24 25.87 2.72 12.21
C VAL A 24 25.43 2.91 13.67
N ALA A 25 26.24 2.49 14.65
CA ALA A 25 25.93 2.62 16.07
C ALA A 25 25.86 4.10 16.53
N THR A 26 26.64 4.98 15.92
CA THR A 26 26.58 6.42 16.20
C THR A 26 25.30 7.04 15.64
N VAL A 27 24.96 6.71 14.39
CA VAL A 27 23.73 7.18 13.72
C VAL A 27 22.48 6.70 14.47
N CYS A 28 22.46 5.42 14.85
CA CYS A 28 21.34 4.84 15.61
C CYS A 28 21.12 5.56 16.96
N ARG A 29 22.21 5.88 17.68
CA ARG A 29 22.13 6.63 18.94
C ARG A 29 21.61 8.06 18.74
N ARG A 30 22.07 8.75 17.69
CA ARG A 30 21.68 10.13 17.37
C ARG A 30 20.18 10.23 17.05
N HIS A 31 19.69 9.33 16.20
CA HIS A 31 18.30 9.32 15.74
C HIS A 31 17.35 8.51 16.63
N ARG A 32 17.85 7.95 17.74
CA ARG A 32 17.11 7.10 18.68
C ARG A 32 16.39 5.92 17.98
N ILE A 33 17.07 5.32 17.01
CA ILE A 33 16.60 4.12 16.30
C ILE A 33 17.43 2.91 16.71
N SER A 34 16.84 1.72 16.61
CA SER A 34 17.60 0.49 16.81
C SER A 34 18.45 0.17 15.57
N THR A 35 19.54 -0.57 15.76
CA THR A 35 20.34 -1.12 14.66
C THR A 35 19.51 -2.01 13.73
N ALA A 36 18.56 -2.78 14.29
CA ALA A 36 17.63 -3.59 13.50
C ALA A 36 16.78 -2.72 12.56
N THR A 37 16.27 -1.59 13.05
CA THR A 37 15.52 -0.62 12.24
C THR A 37 16.38 -0.05 11.11
N PHE A 38 17.63 0.32 11.40
CA PHE A 38 18.54 0.84 10.39
C PHE A 38 18.78 -0.17 9.26
N TYR A 39 19.08 -1.44 9.58
CA TYR A 39 19.32 -2.46 8.57
C TYR A 39 18.06 -2.84 7.80
N LEU A 40 16.88 -2.78 8.42
CA LEU A 40 15.61 -2.98 7.74
C LEU A 40 15.32 -1.86 6.72
N TRP A 41 15.60 -0.60 7.06
CA TRP A 41 15.51 0.49 6.10
C TRP A 41 16.58 0.36 5.02
N ARG A 42 17.80 -0.02 5.40
CA ARG A 42 18.87 -0.26 4.44
C ARG A 42 18.51 -1.38 3.47
N SER A 43 17.89 -2.48 3.88
CA SER A 43 17.48 -3.53 2.94
C SER A 43 16.33 -3.11 2.03
N LYS A 44 15.40 -2.27 2.52
CA LYS A 44 14.27 -1.77 1.73
C LYS A 44 14.69 -0.67 0.73
N TYR A 45 15.66 0.16 1.10
CA TYR A 45 15.97 1.41 0.39
C TYR A 45 17.40 1.51 -0.16
N ALA A 46 18.35 0.68 0.27
CA ALA A 46 19.71 0.73 -0.26
C ALA A 46 19.75 0.20 -1.69
N GLY A 47 20.37 0.98 -2.58
CA GLY A 47 20.42 0.72 -4.02
C GLY A 47 19.51 1.63 -4.84
N LEU A 48 18.55 2.33 -4.21
CA LEU A 48 17.74 3.34 -4.87
C LEU A 48 18.42 4.72 -4.74
N PRO A 49 18.71 5.42 -5.85
CA PRO A 49 19.02 6.84 -5.84
C PRO A 49 17.94 7.64 -5.10
N LEU A 50 18.30 8.74 -4.44
CA LEU A 50 17.34 9.59 -3.71
C LEU A 50 16.10 9.99 -4.55
N PRO A 51 16.24 10.38 -5.83
CA PRO A 51 15.10 10.70 -6.68
C PRO A 51 14.15 9.51 -6.88
N ASP A 52 14.69 8.30 -6.97
CA ASP A 52 13.90 7.09 -7.15
C ASP A 52 13.19 6.70 -5.86
N MET A 53 13.78 6.97 -4.69
CA MET A 53 13.09 6.84 -3.40
C MET A 53 11.91 7.82 -3.27
N ALA A 54 12.08 9.07 -3.66
CA ALA A 54 11.00 10.06 -3.64
C ALA A 54 9.86 9.69 -4.59
N ARG A 55 10.19 9.20 -5.79
CA ARG A 55 9.19 8.70 -6.75
C ARG A 55 8.47 7.47 -6.23
N LEU A 56 9.18 6.53 -5.62
CA LEU A 56 8.60 5.31 -5.03
C LEU A 56 7.62 5.68 -3.91
N TYR A 57 7.94 6.68 -3.09
CA TYR A 57 7.03 7.19 -2.06
C TYR A 57 5.74 7.78 -2.62
N ALA A 58 5.86 8.64 -3.65
CA ALA A 58 4.70 9.23 -4.30
C ALA A 58 3.78 8.15 -4.88
N LEU A 59 4.37 7.10 -5.47
CA LEU A 59 3.64 5.94 -5.97
C LEU A 59 3.00 5.11 -4.86
N GLU A 60 3.69 4.83 -3.75
CA GLU A 60 3.11 4.12 -2.59
C GLU A 60 1.91 4.91 -2.01
N THR A 61 2.06 6.23 -1.86
CA THR A 61 1.02 7.12 -1.32
C THR A 61 -0.22 7.16 -2.22
N GLU A 62 -0.01 7.32 -3.53
CA GLU A 62 -1.11 7.33 -4.49
C GLU A 62 -1.78 5.95 -4.58
N ASN A 63 -1.00 4.87 -4.53
CA ASN A 63 -1.56 3.51 -4.51
C ASN A 63 -2.48 3.29 -3.29
N ASP A 64 -2.07 3.75 -2.11
CA ASP A 64 -2.89 3.66 -0.88
C ASP A 64 -4.13 4.55 -0.93
N ARG A 65 -4.04 5.72 -1.58
CA ARG A 65 -5.22 6.55 -1.88
C ARG A 65 -6.18 5.83 -2.82
N LEU A 66 -5.67 5.29 -3.92
CA LEU A 66 -6.46 4.57 -4.92
C LEU A 66 -7.12 3.32 -4.34
N LYS A 67 -6.41 2.55 -3.51
CA LYS A 67 -6.98 1.38 -2.82
C LYS A 67 -8.16 1.75 -1.91
N ARG A 68 -8.05 2.88 -1.18
CA ARG A 68 -9.17 3.38 -0.35
C ARG A 68 -10.37 3.76 -1.20
N MET A 69 -10.16 4.57 -2.23
CA MET A 69 -11.24 4.95 -3.15
C MET A 69 -11.89 3.74 -3.83
N TYR A 70 -11.08 2.74 -4.22
CA TYR A 70 -11.60 1.50 -4.79
C TYR A 70 -12.43 0.71 -3.79
N ALA A 71 -11.99 0.60 -2.53
CA ALA A 71 -12.75 -0.07 -1.49
C ALA A 71 -14.10 0.62 -1.23
N ASP A 72 -14.10 1.96 -1.15
CA ASP A 72 -15.32 2.76 -1.00
C ASP A 72 -16.29 2.51 -2.16
N LEU A 73 -15.80 2.59 -3.41
CA LEU A 73 -16.61 2.34 -4.60
C LEU A 73 -17.12 0.89 -4.67
N ALA A 74 -16.30 -0.09 -4.28
CA ALA A 74 -16.69 -1.49 -4.25
C ALA A 74 -17.80 -1.75 -3.22
N LEU A 75 -17.76 -1.06 -2.07
CA LEU A 75 -18.81 -1.10 -1.06
C LEU A 75 -20.10 -0.46 -1.56
N GLU A 76 -20.03 0.71 -2.21
CA GLU A 76 -21.20 1.36 -2.82
C GLU A 76 -21.85 0.46 -3.87
N LEU A 77 -21.05 -0.13 -4.75
CA LEU A 77 -21.54 -1.05 -5.79
C LEU A 77 -22.17 -2.31 -5.19
N ALA A 78 -21.62 -2.86 -4.11
CA ALA A 78 -22.21 -3.99 -3.40
C ALA A 78 -23.57 -3.62 -2.80
N ALA A 79 -23.67 -2.47 -2.13
CA ALA A 79 -24.92 -1.97 -1.57
C ALA A 79 -25.99 -1.71 -2.63
N MET A 80 -25.60 -1.14 -3.79
CA MET A 80 -26.53 -0.93 -4.91
C MET A 80 -27.07 -2.24 -5.47
N LYS A 81 -26.22 -3.25 -5.64
CA LYS A 81 -26.63 -4.58 -6.11
C LYS A 81 -27.56 -5.30 -5.13
N GLU A 82 -27.36 -5.12 -3.83
CA GLU A 82 -28.24 -5.68 -2.79
C GLU A 82 -29.59 -4.94 -2.72
N ALA A 83 -29.59 -3.64 -2.94
CA ALA A 83 -30.80 -2.81 -2.99
C ALA A 83 -31.60 -2.98 -4.29
N GLN A 84 -31.01 -3.54 -5.35
CA GLN A 84 -31.74 -3.93 -6.54
C GLN A 84 -32.74 -5.03 -6.14
N PRO A 85 -34.06 -4.85 -6.34
CA PRO A 85 -34.99 -5.94 -6.12
C PRO A 85 -34.53 -7.12 -6.97
N ARG A 86 -34.40 -8.29 -6.35
CA ARG A 86 -34.27 -9.54 -7.09
C ARG A 86 -35.37 -9.50 -8.14
N ARG A 87 -34.99 -9.48 -9.43
CA ARG A 87 -35.96 -9.69 -10.48
C ARG A 87 -36.39 -11.15 -10.32
N ASP A 88 -37.37 -11.36 -9.46
CA ASP A 88 -38.13 -12.60 -9.40
C ASP A 88 -38.83 -12.71 -10.76
N GLY A 89 -38.15 -13.34 -11.71
CA GLY A 89 -38.52 -13.30 -13.12
C GLY A 89 -37.67 -14.18 -14.03
N GLU A 90 -36.89 -15.13 -13.48
CA GLU A 90 -36.42 -16.27 -14.26
C GLU A 90 -37.35 -17.45 -14.01
N SER A 91 -38.55 -17.32 -14.57
CA SER A 91 -39.59 -18.35 -14.63
C SER A 91 -40.45 -18.02 -15.84
N VAL A 92 -40.00 -18.40 -17.05
CA VAL A 92 -40.74 -18.76 -18.28
C VAL A 92 -39.64 -19.18 -19.27
N ALA A 93 -39.52 -20.36 -19.88
CA ALA A 93 -40.41 -21.50 -20.04
C ALA A 93 -39.56 -22.76 -20.26
N ASP A 94 -39.91 -23.85 -19.58
CA ASP A 94 -39.69 -25.20 -20.10
C ASP A 94 -40.80 -26.10 -19.55
N SER A 95 -42.03 -25.85 -20.02
CA SER A 95 -43.08 -26.86 -19.98
C SER A 95 -44.02 -26.66 -21.16
N ALA A 96 -44.08 -27.69 -21.99
CA ALA A 96 -45.12 -28.01 -22.96
C ALA A 96 -45.24 -27.12 -24.21
N ALA A 97 -44.44 -27.44 -25.23
CA ALA A 97 -44.94 -27.48 -26.60
C ALA A 97 -45.14 -28.96 -27.00
N ASN A 98 -46.37 -29.25 -27.38
CA ASN A 98 -46.97 -30.56 -27.58
C ASN A 98 -46.81 -31.04 -29.04
N GLY A 99 -46.46 -32.33 -29.22
CA GLY A 99 -46.81 -33.18 -30.38
C GLY A 99 -46.11 -32.92 -31.72
N PRO A 100 -46.15 -33.89 -32.66
CA PRO A 100 -47.07 -35.03 -32.73
C PRO A 100 -46.60 -36.32 -32.06
#